data_AF-A0A7W0R2J3-F1
#
_entry.id   AF-A0A7W0R2J3-F1
#
_cell.length_a   1.000
_cell.length_b   1.000
_cell.length_c   1.000
_cell.angle_alpha   90.00
_cell.angle_beta   90.00
_cell.angle_gamma   90.00
#
_symmetry.space_group_name_H-M   'P 1'
#
loop_
_entity.id
_entity.type
_entity.pdbx_description
1 polymer ?
#
loop_
_entity_poly.entity_id
_entity_poly.type
_entity_poly.pdbx_seq_one_letter_code
_entity_poly.pdbx_strand_id
1 'polypeptide(L)'
;MLNEAIEGFHERDPYRPFADTDPTTGENLVRVEIKENPPVLEWGVLIGDVLHNLRSSLDHLAYILGGDPPPNEGGSEFPIFWSRTYYRKKGAPKIVGACDHAQAVIEDLQPYHRGDEARAKRHPLWFLHELYNVDKHRLVHVVTSAIDTVEYGVDDFTGDADALRAFDLTSFSDDRAVIARWPRTGPQPEPEMPFKFDFEIAFDENGPGRGNPVKRSLPWVRNAVRDRVLARLAPFLS
;
A
#
# COMPACT_ATOMS: atom_id res chain seq x y z
N MET A 1 -14.85 9.21 -0.30
CA MET A 1 -14.11 9.78 -1.45
C MET A 1 -13.24 8.75 -2.15
N LEU A 2 -12.00 8.43 -1.72
CA LEU A 2 -11.15 7.47 -2.47
C LEU A 2 -11.77 6.07 -2.64
N ASN A 3 -12.27 5.46 -1.56
CA ASN A 3 -12.89 4.13 -1.64
C ASN A 3 -14.13 4.13 -2.56
N GLU A 4 -14.98 5.15 -2.45
CA GLU A 4 -16.17 5.31 -3.30
C GLU A 4 -15.79 5.50 -4.76
N ALA A 5 -14.72 6.25 -5.07
CA ALA A 5 -14.22 6.42 -6.42
C ALA A 5 -13.69 5.11 -7.04
N ILE A 6 -12.99 4.29 -6.24
CA ILE A 6 -12.52 2.96 -6.66
C ILE A 6 -13.71 2.01 -6.85
N GLU A 7 -14.64 1.99 -5.90
CA GLU A 7 -15.83 1.13 -5.93
C GLU A 7 -16.72 1.46 -7.12
N GLY A 8 -17.05 2.73 -7.35
CA GLY A 8 -17.81 3.16 -8.53
C GLY A 8 -17.10 2.91 -9.86
N PHE A 9 -15.76 2.81 -9.87
CA PHE A 9 -15.03 2.37 -11.04
C PHE A 9 -15.19 0.86 -11.27
N HIS A 10 -15.04 0.03 -10.23
CA HIS A 10 -15.22 -1.43 -10.34
C HIS A 10 -16.67 -1.86 -10.62
N GLU A 11 -17.67 -1.13 -10.12
CA GLU A 11 -19.11 -1.39 -10.38
C GLU A 11 -19.47 -1.31 -11.88
N ARG A 12 -18.62 -0.68 -12.69
CA ARG A 12 -18.80 -0.56 -14.14
C ARG A 12 -18.15 -1.70 -14.92
N ASP A 13 -17.65 -2.72 -14.23
CA ASP A 13 -16.99 -3.91 -14.78
C ASP A 13 -15.92 -3.54 -15.84
N PRO A 14 -14.89 -2.75 -15.46
CA PRO A 14 -13.98 -2.10 -16.41
C PRO A 14 -12.97 -3.08 -17.05
N TYR A 15 -12.93 -4.32 -16.57
CA TYR A 15 -12.00 -5.34 -17.01
C TYR A 15 -12.77 -6.54 -17.56
N ARG A 16 -12.18 -7.26 -18.52
CA ARG A 16 -12.70 -8.54 -18.97
C ARG A 16 -11.54 -9.53 -19.07
N PRO A 17 -11.39 -10.44 -18.11
CA PRO A 17 -10.46 -11.54 -18.29
C PRO A 17 -10.95 -12.43 -19.45
N PHE A 18 -10.03 -12.91 -20.28
CA PHE A 18 -10.28 -13.93 -21.30
C PHE A 18 -9.12 -14.94 -21.34
N ALA A 19 -9.43 -16.19 -21.68
CA ALA A 19 -8.43 -17.23 -21.81
C ALA A 19 -7.63 -17.07 -23.11
N ASP A 20 -6.34 -17.36 -23.06
CA ASP A 20 -5.43 -17.33 -24.20
C ASP A 20 -4.38 -18.45 -24.06
N THR A 21 -3.51 -18.63 -25.05
CA THR A 21 -2.43 -19.61 -25.04
C THR A 21 -1.14 -18.97 -25.51
N ASP A 22 -0.03 -19.24 -24.82
CA ASP A 22 1.29 -18.81 -25.26
C ASP A 22 1.67 -19.59 -26.53
N PRO A 23 1.86 -18.93 -27.68
CA PRO A 23 2.15 -19.63 -28.94
C PRO A 23 3.53 -20.29 -28.97
N THR A 24 4.43 -19.91 -28.06
CA THR A 24 5.80 -20.42 -27.99
C THR A 24 5.91 -21.63 -27.07
N THR A 25 5.34 -21.51 -25.86
CA THR A 25 5.44 -22.56 -24.83
C THR A 25 4.24 -23.51 -24.82
N GLY A 26 3.10 -23.08 -25.37
CA GLY A 26 1.83 -23.80 -25.28
C GLY A 26 1.16 -23.71 -23.91
N GLU A 27 1.66 -22.85 -23.01
CA GLU A 27 1.06 -22.59 -21.70
C GLU A 27 -0.29 -21.91 -21.82
N ASN A 28 -1.18 -22.21 -20.88
CA ASN A 28 -2.44 -21.50 -20.78
C ASN A 28 -2.21 -20.14 -20.11
N LEU A 29 -2.86 -19.11 -20.65
CA LEU A 29 -2.78 -17.74 -20.16
C LEU A 29 -4.18 -17.25 -19.80
N VAL A 30 -4.26 -16.38 -18.80
CA VAL A 30 -5.38 -15.41 -18.72
C VAL A 30 -4.83 -14.05 -19.09
N ARG A 31 -5.48 -13.42 -20.06
CA ARG A 31 -5.27 -12.01 -20.39
C ARG A 31 -6.45 -11.18 -19.92
N VAL A 32 -6.22 -9.89 -19.73
CA VAL A 32 -7.28 -8.95 -19.38
C VAL A 32 -7.48 -7.93 -20.50
N GLU A 33 -8.70 -7.76 -20.96
CA GLU A 33 -9.09 -6.61 -21.78
C GLU A 33 -9.50 -5.46 -20.87
N ILE A 34 -8.96 -4.27 -21.11
CA ILE A 34 -9.33 -3.05 -20.41
C ILE A 34 -10.45 -2.37 -21.19
N LYS A 35 -11.70 -2.54 -20.74
CA LYS A 35 -12.87 -1.83 -21.30
C LYS A 35 -12.82 -0.35 -20.97
N GLU A 36 -12.31 -0.02 -19.79
CA GLU A 36 -12.15 1.34 -19.32
C GLU A 36 -10.87 1.49 -18.50
N ASN A 37 -10.10 2.54 -18.81
CA ASN A 37 -8.87 2.84 -18.10
C ASN A 37 -9.17 3.36 -16.68
N PRO A 38 -8.44 2.88 -15.66
CA PRO A 38 -8.55 3.44 -14.32
C PRO A 38 -8.14 4.92 -14.31
N PRO A 39 -8.85 5.79 -13.56
CA PRO A 39 -8.50 7.20 -13.40
C PRO A 39 -7.30 7.37 -12.45
N VAL A 40 -6.14 6.82 -12.82
CA VAL A 40 -4.94 6.73 -11.96
C VAL A 40 -4.42 8.07 -11.47
N LEU A 41 -4.63 9.14 -12.26
CA LEU A 41 -4.25 10.50 -11.86
C LEU A 41 -5.11 11.00 -10.70
N GLU A 42 -6.42 10.80 -10.78
CA GLU A 42 -7.37 11.20 -9.73
C GLU A 42 -7.11 10.41 -8.45
N TRP A 43 -6.95 9.10 -8.57
CA TRP A 43 -6.63 8.26 -7.41
C TRP A 43 -5.30 8.63 -6.77
N GLY A 44 -4.27 8.92 -7.57
CA GLY A 44 -2.99 9.41 -7.07
C GLY A 44 -3.13 10.69 -6.23
N VAL A 45 -3.93 11.66 -6.70
CA VAL A 45 -4.19 12.91 -5.96
C VAL A 45 -4.93 12.63 -4.65
N LEU A 46 -5.99 11.83 -4.69
CA LEU A 46 -6.76 11.48 -3.48
C LEU A 46 -5.92 10.71 -2.45
N ILE A 47 -5.00 9.86 -2.90
CA ILE A 47 -4.03 9.18 -2.03
C ILE A 47 -3.07 10.20 -1.42
N GLY A 48 -2.53 11.12 -2.23
CA GLY A 48 -1.68 12.22 -1.77
C GLY A 48 -2.34 13.04 -0.66
N ASP A 49 -3.60 13.42 -0.83
CA ASP A 49 -4.37 14.15 0.19
C ASP A 49 -4.46 13.38 1.51
N VAL A 50 -4.68 12.06 1.46
CA VAL A 50 -4.73 11.21 2.67
C VAL A 50 -3.36 11.19 3.35
N LEU A 51 -2.28 11.00 2.59
CA LEU A 51 -0.91 10.94 3.11
C LEU A 51 -0.48 12.27 3.71
N HIS A 52 -0.77 13.37 3.00
CA HIS A 52 -0.49 14.72 3.45
C HIS A 52 -1.21 15.01 4.77
N ASN A 53 -2.52 14.76 4.85
CA ASN A 53 -3.27 14.99 6.09
C ASN A 53 -2.74 14.17 7.27
N LEU A 54 -2.44 12.88 7.05
CA LEU A 54 -1.85 12.04 8.10
C LEU A 54 -0.48 12.57 8.53
N ARG A 55 0.39 12.92 7.59
CA ARG A 55 1.73 13.45 7.88
C ARG A 55 1.65 14.77 8.63
N SER A 56 0.87 15.71 8.13
CA SER A 56 0.71 17.04 8.73
C SER A 56 0.08 16.95 10.12
N SER A 57 -0.86 16.02 10.36
CA SER A 57 -1.42 15.80 11.71
C SER A 57 -0.36 15.39 12.74
N LEU A 58 0.64 14.60 12.33
CA LEU A 58 1.76 14.24 13.19
C LEU A 58 2.65 15.46 13.47
N ASP A 59 2.89 16.31 12.47
CA ASP A 59 3.70 17.52 12.66
C ASP A 59 3.03 18.55 13.55
N HIS A 60 1.72 18.74 13.41
CA HIS A 60 0.94 19.52 14.36
C HIS A 60 1.02 18.97 15.78
N LEU A 61 0.98 17.64 15.93
CA LEU A 61 1.15 17.01 17.24
C LEU A 61 2.54 17.31 17.84
N ALA A 62 3.61 17.21 17.05
CA ALA A 62 4.97 17.55 17.50
C ALA A 62 5.09 19.03 17.87
N TYR A 63 4.46 19.93 17.10
CA TYR A 63 4.41 21.36 17.36
C TYR A 63 3.73 21.65 18.70
N ILE A 64 2.49 21.15 18.90
CA ILE A 64 1.70 21.36 20.13
C ILE A 64 2.45 20.84 21.35
N LEU A 65 3.02 19.64 21.27
CA LEU A 65 3.82 19.06 22.36
C LEU A 65 5.04 19.93 22.70
N GLY A 66 5.58 20.65 21.72
CA GLY A 66 6.73 21.53 21.89
C GLY A 66 6.42 22.88 22.53
N GLY A 67 5.14 23.23 22.74
CA GLY A 67 4.69 24.53 23.21
C GLY A 67 4.25 25.48 22.08
N ASP A 68 3.74 26.66 22.45
CA ASP A 68 3.25 27.68 21.51
C ASP A 68 3.99 29.03 21.70
N PRO A 69 5.00 29.35 20.86
CA PRO A 69 5.63 28.49 19.85
C PRO A 69 6.68 27.54 20.47
N PRO A 70 7.04 26.44 19.80
CA PRO A 70 8.12 25.57 20.25
C PRO A 70 9.50 26.23 20.01
N PRO A 71 10.56 25.81 20.74
CA PRO A 71 11.89 26.43 20.63
C PRO A 71 12.51 26.43 19.23
N ASN A 72 12.10 25.50 18.37
CA ASN A 72 12.51 25.40 16.97
C ASN A 72 11.26 25.36 16.08
N GLU A 73 10.52 26.47 16.04
CA GLU A 73 9.25 26.60 15.32
C GLU A 73 9.29 26.07 13.89
N GLY A 74 10.22 26.58 13.06
CA GLY A 74 10.34 26.16 11.65
C GLY A 74 10.92 24.76 11.43
N GLY A 75 11.40 24.09 12.48
CA GLY A 75 11.96 22.75 12.41
C GLY A 75 11.23 21.71 13.28
N SER A 76 10.11 22.10 13.89
CA SER A 76 9.28 21.20 14.70
C SER A 76 8.51 20.27 13.77
N GLU A 77 8.77 18.98 13.90
CA GLU A 77 8.25 17.96 12.99
C GLU A 77 8.31 16.60 13.71
N PHE A 78 7.28 15.77 13.55
CA PHE A 78 7.26 14.43 14.14
C PHE A 78 8.34 13.57 13.49
N PRO A 79 9.34 13.08 14.24
CA PRO A 79 10.41 12.30 13.68
C PRO A 79 9.89 10.91 13.29
N ILE A 80 10.31 10.43 12.12
CA ILE A 80 10.06 9.06 11.67
C ILE A 80 11.36 8.54 11.05
N PHE A 81 12.04 7.61 11.71
CA PHE A 81 13.33 7.11 11.26
C PHE A 81 13.44 5.58 11.37
N TRP A 82 13.93 4.93 10.30
CA TRP A 82 14.34 3.51 10.33
C TRP A 82 15.72 3.27 10.94
N SER A 83 16.48 4.34 11.24
CA SER A 83 17.82 4.26 11.82
C SER A 83 17.92 5.09 13.09
N ARG A 84 18.36 4.45 14.18
CA ARG A 84 18.61 5.10 15.47
C ARG A 84 19.67 6.20 15.38
N THR A 85 20.72 5.99 14.58
CA THR A 85 21.78 6.97 14.40
C THR A 85 21.26 8.25 13.74
N TYR A 86 20.44 8.11 12.70
CA TYR A 86 19.82 9.27 12.06
C TYR A 86 18.76 9.93 12.95
N TYR A 87 17.97 9.15 13.70
CA TYR A 87 17.04 9.68 14.68
C TYR A 87 17.75 10.59 15.70
N ARG A 88 18.83 10.13 16.33
CA ARG A 88 19.56 10.96 17.32
C ARG A 88 20.10 12.24 16.70
N LYS A 89 20.60 12.18 15.46
CA LYS A 89 21.22 13.32 14.79
C LYS A 89 20.21 14.31 14.21
N LYS A 90 19.06 13.84 13.73
CA LYS A 90 18.12 14.61 12.90
C LYS A 90 16.67 14.58 13.39
N GLY A 91 16.29 13.57 14.16
CA GLY A 91 14.94 13.40 14.71
C GLY A 91 14.78 14.05 16.07
N ALA A 92 15.58 13.66 17.06
CA ALA A 92 15.49 14.18 18.43
C ALA A 92 15.50 15.72 18.52
N PRO A 93 16.32 16.47 17.74
CA PRO A 93 16.29 17.94 17.76
C PRO A 93 14.96 18.57 17.32
N LYS A 94 14.09 17.84 16.61
CA LYS A 94 12.80 18.33 16.10
C LYS A 94 11.72 18.41 17.19
N ILE A 95 11.93 17.72 18.32
CA ILE A 95 10.95 17.58 19.40
C ILE A 95 11.50 18.08 20.74
N VAL A 96 12.58 18.87 20.74
CA VAL A 96 13.26 19.34 21.96
C VAL A 96 12.37 20.17 22.89
N GLY A 97 11.31 20.78 22.35
CA GLY A 97 10.34 21.53 23.16
C GLY A 97 9.40 20.64 23.99
N ALA A 98 9.23 19.38 23.62
CA ALA A 98 8.34 18.46 24.32
C ALA A 98 8.92 18.03 25.67
N CYS A 99 8.07 17.71 26.64
CA CYS A 99 8.55 17.19 27.91
C CYS A 99 9.24 15.81 27.75
N ASP A 100 10.16 15.47 28.65
CA ASP A 100 10.97 14.24 28.55
C ASP A 100 10.14 12.97 28.35
N HIS A 101 8.98 12.89 29.01
CA HIS A 101 8.07 11.75 28.88
C HIS A 101 7.45 11.65 27.47
N ALA A 102 7.04 12.78 26.88
CA ALA A 102 6.53 12.80 25.51
C ALA A 102 7.63 12.47 24.50
N GLN A 103 8.86 12.99 24.70
CA GLN A 103 10.01 12.65 23.85
C GLN A 103 10.32 11.14 23.89
N ALA A 104 10.29 10.52 25.08
CA ALA A 104 10.50 9.08 25.23
C ALA A 104 9.42 8.26 24.52
N VAL A 105 8.15 8.69 24.59
CA VAL A 105 7.06 8.04 23.84
C VAL A 105 7.25 8.18 22.33
N ILE A 106 7.65 9.36 21.84
CA ILE A 106 7.95 9.57 20.42
C ILE A 106 9.14 8.70 19.97
N GLU A 107 10.17 8.54 20.79
CA GLU A 107 11.30 7.65 20.51
C GLU A 107 10.85 6.19 20.40
N ASP A 108 10.04 5.71 21.35
CA ASP A 108 9.57 4.31 21.36
C ASP A 108 8.65 3.97 20.18
N LEU A 109 8.04 4.99 19.55
CA LEU A 109 7.25 4.84 18.33
C LEU A 109 8.10 4.71 17.05
N GLN A 110 9.43 4.89 17.12
CA GLN A 110 10.27 4.95 15.93
C GLN A 110 10.41 3.59 15.22
N PRO A 111 10.35 3.56 13.88
CA PRO A 111 10.52 2.34 13.07
C PRO A 111 11.77 1.50 13.40
N TYR A 112 12.90 2.13 13.74
CA TYR A 112 14.15 1.41 14.01
C TYR A 112 14.08 0.43 15.17
N HIS A 113 13.07 0.52 16.04
CA HIS A 113 12.86 -0.46 17.12
C HIS A 113 12.46 -1.85 16.62
N ARG A 114 12.15 -2.03 15.32
CA ARG A 114 11.83 -3.33 14.71
C ARG A 114 13.03 -4.23 14.45
N GLY A 115 14.25 -3.77 14.74
CA GLY A 115 15.48 -4.55 14.55
C GLY A 115 16.18 -4.15 13.26
N ASP A 116 16.26 -5.07 12.30
CA ASP A 116 16.94 -4.83 11.04
C ASP A 116 16.19 -3.83 10.13
N GLU A 117 16.92 -3.29 9.14
CA GLU A 117 16.41 -2.28 8.21
C GLU A 117 15.19 -2.75 7.42
N ALA A 118 15.15 -4.02 6.98
CA ALA A 118 14.04 -4.54 6.21
C ALA A 118 12.74 -4.56 7.04
N ARG A 119 12.83 -4.91 8.32
CA ARG A 119 11.68 -4.85 9.24
C ARG A 119 11.30 -3.42 9.60
N ALA A 120 12.28 -2.54 9.81
CA ALA A 120 12.03 -1.12 10.07
C ALA A 120 11.32 -0.45 8.88
N LYS A 121 11.70 -0.81 7.65
CA LYS A 121 11.04 -0.31 6.42
C LYS A 121 9.61 -0.81 6.22
N ARG A 122 9.26 -1.95 6.84
CA ARG A 122 7.87 -2.45 6.91
C ARG A 122 7.03 -1.82 8.02
N HIS A 123 7.57 -0.84 8.77
CA HIS A 123 6.83 -0.15 9.82
C HIS A 123 5.79 0.83 9.21
N PRO A 124 4.56 0.91 9.75
CA PRO A 124 3.51 1.77 9.17
C PRO A 124 3.87 3.25 9.14
N LEU A 125 4.59 3.76 10.15
CA LEU A 125 5.06 5.15 10.13
C LEU A 125 6.13 5.37 9.06
N TRP A 126 7.04 4.40 8.85
CA TRP A 126 8.05 4.51 7.80
C TRP A 126 7.39 4.47 6.41
N PHE A 127 6.41 3.58 6.24
CA PHE A 127 5.60 3.50 5.03
C PHE A 127 4.91 4.83 4.70
N LEU A 128 4.28 5.49 5.69
CA LEU A 128 3.74 6.83 5.54
C LEU A 128 4.81 7.85 5.13
N HIS A 129 5.96 7.82 5.81
CA HIS A 129 7.06 8.75 5.54
C HIS A 129 7.59 8.62 4.11
N GLU A 130 7.76 7.39 3.60
CA GLU A 130 8.21 7.17 2.23
C GLU A 130 7.16 7.59 1.20
N LEU A 131 5.90 7.21 1.40
CA LEU A 131 4.82 7.60 0.48
C LEU A 131 4.62 9.10 0.43
N TYR A 132 4.60 9.78 1.57
CA TYR A 132 4.56 11.25 1.65
C TYR A 132 5.77 11.90 0.95
N ASN A 133 6.97 11.33 1.12
CA ASN A 133 8.17 11.85 0.46
C ASN A 133 8.16 11.69 -1.06
N VAL A 134 7.50 10.65 -1.57
CA VAL A 134 7.26 10.54 -3.02
C VAL A 134 6.24 11.59 -3.43
N ASP A 135 5.07 11.59 -2.78
CA ASP A 135 3.93 12.45 -3.11
C ASP A 135 4.31 13.95 -3.21
N LYS A 136 5.09 14.45 -2.25
CA LYS A 136 5.52 15.87 -2.22
C LYS A 136 6.37 16.30 -3.43
N HIS A 137 6.97 15.34 -4.14
CA HIS A 137 7.83 15.60 -5.29
C HIS A 137 7.22 15.10 -6.60
N ARG A 138 6.40 14.05 -6.53
CA ARG A 138 5.84 13.31 -7.67
C ARG A 138 4.55 12.61 -7.24
N LEU A 139 3.60 12.50 -8.15
CA LEU A 139 2.37 11.75 -7.91
C LEU A 139 2.66 10.32 -7.46
N VAL A 140 1.93 9.84 -6.44
CA VAL A 140 1.97 8.42 -6.06
C VAL A 140 1.27 7.60 -7.14
N HIS A 141 2.04 6.77 -7.83
CA HIS A 141 1.53 5.90 -8.87
C HIS A 141 0.86 4.65 -8.30
N VAL A 142 -0.29 4.32 -8.88
CA VAL A 142 -1.03 3.09 -8.60
C VAL A 142 -1.25 2.30 -9.87
N VAL A 143 -1.31 0.99 -9.72
CA VAL A 143 -1.55 0.01 -10.79
C VAL A 143 -2.72 -0.87 -10.41
N THR A 144 -3.33 -1.51 -11.42
CA THR A 144 -4.36 -2.53 -11.17
C THR A 144 -3.67 -3.83 -10.82
N SER A 145 -4.19 -4.58 -9.86
CA SER A 145 -3.72 -5.90 -9.49
C SER A 145 -4.88 -6.89 -9.57
N ALA A 146 -4.66 -8.00 -10.26
CA ALA A 146 -5.62 -9.10 -10.29
C ALA A 146 -5.52 -9.91 -8.99
N ILE A 147 -6.66 -10.23 -8.39
CA ILE A 147 -6.75 -11.13 -7.24
C ILE A 147 -7.63 -12.30 -7.64
N ASP A 148 -7.16 -13.51 -7.34
CA ASP A 148 -8.02 -14.69 -7.38
C ASP A 148 -8.99 -14.65 -6.19
N THR A 149 -10.28 -14.83 -6.47
CA THR A 149 -11.36 -14.75 -5.46
C THR A 149 -11.89 -16.11 -5.04
N VAL A 150 -11.28 -17.20 -5.49
CA VAL A 150 -11.96 -18.48 -5.39
C VAL A 150 -12.00 -19.01 -3.95
N GLU A 151 -13.19 -19.02 -3.37
CA GLU A 151 -13.65 -20.07 -2.45
C GLU A 151 -13.88 -21.34 -3.28
N TYR A 152 -12.92 -22.27 -3.32
CA TYR A 152 -13.13 -23.53 -4.03
C TYR A 152 -14.04 -24.42 -3.18
N GLY A 153 -15.23 -24.72 -3.71
CA GLY A 153 -15.87 -26.00 -3.44
C GLY A 153 -14.98 -27.09 -4.00
N VAL A 154 -14.53 -28.01 -3.14
CA VAL A 154 -13.49 -29.02 -3.39
C VAL A 154 -13.83 -30.01 -4.53
N ASP A 155 -15.01 -29.92 -5.15
CA ASP A 155 -15.54 -30.96 -6.03
C ASP A 155 -15.47 -30.66 -7.55
N ASP A 156 -15.20 -29.43 -7.99
CA ASP A 156 -15.25 -29.06 -9.43
C ASP A 156 -13.89 -29.11 -10.17
N PHE A 157 -12.79 -29.42 -9.48
CA PHE A 157 -11.47 -29.53 -10.08
C PHE A 157 -10.93 -30.96 -9.95
N THR A 158 -11.02 -31.76 -11.03
CA THR A 158 -10.30 -33.05 -11.13
C THR A 158 -8.80 -32.86 -11.44
N GLY A 159 -8.29 -31.63 -11.34
CA GLY A 159 -6.90 -31.25 -11.58
C GLY A 159 -6.13 -31.04 -10.28
N ASP A 160 -4.81 -31.19 -10.38
CA ASP A 160 -3.87 -31.16 -9.27
C ASP A 160 -4.00 -29.89 -8.40
N ALA A 161 -4.15 -30.04 -7.09
CA ALA A 161 -4.26 -28.93 -6.15
C ALA A 161 -3.02 -28.00 -6.17
N ASP A 162 -1.90 -28.49 -6.70
CA ASP A 162 -0.68 -27.71 -6.95
C ASP A 162 -0.83 -26.70 -8.11
N ALA A 163 -1.74 -26.93 -9.07
CA ALA A 163 -2.01 -25.98 -10.16
C ALA A 163 -2.71 -24.70 -9.65
N LEU A 164 -3.54 -24.81 -8.61
CA LEU A 164 -4.22 -23.68 -7.97
C LEU A 164 -3.26 -22.79 -7.15
N ARG A 165 -2.12 -23.35 -6.70
CA ARG A 165 -1.07 -22.61 -6.00
C ARG A 165 -0.04 -21.97 -6.94
N ALA A 166 -0.17 -22.20 -8.24
CA ALA A 166 0.79 -21.77 -9.27
C ALA A 166 0.37 -20.50 -10.03
N PHE A 167 -0.71 -19.81 -9.62
CA PHE A 167 -1.05 -18.54 -10.24
C PHE A 167 -0.02 -17.46 -9.87
N ASP A 168 0.88 -17.18 -10.81
CA ASP A 168 1.61 -15.93 -10.84
C ASP A 168 0.63 -14.81 -11.24
N LEU A 169 -0.14 -14.32 -10.27
CA LEU A 169 -0.96 -13.13 -10.44
C LEU A 169 -0.07 -11.90 -10.52
N THR A 170 -0.32 -11.07 -11.53
CA THR A 170 0.50 -9.88 -11.81
C THR A 170 -0.33 -8.61 -11.76
N SER A 171 0.34 -7.53 -11.38
CA SER A 171 -0.18 -6.19 -11.59
C SER A 171 -0.11 -5.83 -13.08
N PHE A 172 -1.06 -5.03 -13.56
CA PHE A 172 -1.11 -4.60 -14.95
C PHE A 172 -1.56 -3.14 -15.10
N SER A 173 -1.03 -2.51 -16.15
CA SER A 173 -1.44 -1.20 -16.67
C SER A 173 -1.88 -1.25 -18.13
N ASP A 174 -1.51 -2.31 -18.83
CA ASP A 174 -1.60 -2.38 -20.28
C ASP A 174 -2.75 -3.29 -20.71
N ASP A 175 -3.43 -2.92 -21.80
CA ASP A 175 -4.45 -3.76 -22.39
C ASP A 175 -3.85 -5.09 -22.87
N ARG A 176 -4.60 -6.17 -22.69
CA ARG A 176 -4.20 -7.55 -22.99
C ARG A 176 -2.98 -8.04 -22.21
N ALA A 177 -2.65 -7.42 -21.08
CA ALA A 177 -1.64 -7.94 -20.15
C ALA A 177 -1.98 -9.36 -19.71
N VAL A 178 -0.96 -10.18 -19.51
CA VAL A 178 -1.08 -11.54 -18.95
C VAL A 178 -1.17 -11.41 -17.43
N ILE A 179 -2.29 -11.87 -16.85
CA ILE A 179 -2.56 -11.79 -15.41
C ILE A 179 -2.46 -13.15 -14.69
N ALA A 180 -2.37 -14.24 -15.44
CA ALA A 180 -2.14 -15.58 -14.91
C ALA A 180 -1.54 -16.49 -15.98
N ARG A 181 -0.74 -17.48 -15.56
CA ARG A 181 -0.11 -18.50 -16.42
C ARG A 181 -0.15 -19.84 -15.72
N TRP A 182 -0.38 -20.93 -16.46
CA TRP A 182 -0.21 -22.29 -15.94
C TRP A 182 0.14 -23.31 -17.03
N PRO A 183 0.81 -24.43 -16.67
CA PRO A 183 1.15 -25.48 -17.62
C PRO A 183 -0.09 -26.12 -18.24
N ARG A 184 0.02 -26.51 -19.52
CA ARG A 184 -1.04 -27.27 -20.19
C ARG A 184 -0.99 -28.74 -19.77
N THR A 185 -1.99 -29.19 -19.02
CA THR A 185 -2.13 -30.60 -18.60
C THR A 185 -3.08 -31.35 -19.55
N GLY A 186 -2.53 -31.97 -20.59
CA GLY A 186 -3.27 -32.86 -21.49
C GLY A 186 -4.11 -32.17 -22.59
N PRO A 187 -4.84 -32.95 -23.40
CA PRO A 187 -5.74 -32.43 -24.42
C PRO A 187 -7.02 -31.89 -23.78
N GLN A 188 -6.97 -30.67 -23.25
CA GLN A 188 -8.18 -29.92 -22.95
C GLN A 188 -8.76 -29.31 -24.24
N PRO A 189 -10.11 -29.26 -24.38
CA PRO A 189 -10.76 -28.43 -25.39
C PRO A 189 -10.36 -26.94 -25.21
N GLU A 190 -10.81 -26.06 -26.11
CA GLU A 190 -10.57 -24.61 -25.98
C GLU A 190 -10.76 -24.15 -24.53
N PRO A 191 -9.87 -23.30 -24.01
CA PRO A 191 -9.86 -23.00 -22.59
C PRO A 191 -11.13 -22.24 -22.20
N GLU A 192 -12.10 -22.95 -21.64
CA GLU A 192 -13.17 -22.34 -20.87
C GLU A 192 -12.53 -21.70 -19.64
N MET A 193 -12.86 -20.44 -19.35
CA MET A 193 -12.32 -19.71 -18.19
C MET A 193 -12.93 -20.27 -16.90
N PRO A 194 -12.20 -21.09 -16.11
CA PRO A 194 -12.74 -21.69 -14.90
C PRO A 194 -12.63 -20.75 -13.69
N PHE A 195 -11.96 -19.60 -13.86
CA PHE A 195 -11.54 -18.73 -12.77
C PHE A 195 -12.33 -17.42 -12.76
N LYS A 196 -12.66 -16.95 -11.56
CA LYS A 196 -13.19 -15.61 -11.33
C LYS A 196 -12.11 -14.74 -10.71
N PHE A 197 -11.83 -13.62 -11.36
CA PHE A 197 -10.89 -12.62 -10.87
C PHE A 197 -11.66 -11.41 -10.36
N ASP A 198 -11.25 -10.92 -9.19
CA ASP A 198 -11.51 -9.53 -8.83
C ASP A 198 -10.25 -8.71 -9.10
N PHE A 199 -10.45 -7.40 -9.12
CA PHE A 199 -9.37 -6.45 -9.34
C PHE A 199 -9.30 -5.48 -8.17
N GLU A 200 -8.09 -5.19 -7.71
CA GLU A 200 -7.83 -4.11 -6.76
C GLU A 200 -6.80 -3.13 -7.30
N ILE A 201 -6.64 -2.02 -6.59
CA ILE A 201 -5.58 -1.07 -6.88
C ILE A 201 -4.44 -1.24 -5.87
N ALA A 202 -3.21 -1.23 -6.37
CA ALA A 202 -1.99 -1.40 -5.59
C ALA A 202 -1.00 -0.28 -5.89
N PHE A 203 -0.06 -0.03 -4.98
CA PHE A 203 1.05 0.90 -5.26
C PHE A 203 1.99 0.33 -6.31
N ASP A 204 2.53 1.20 -7.16
CA ASP A 204 3.47 0.85 -8.23
C ASP A 204 4.66 0.00 -7.73
N GLU A 205 5.04 -1.00 -8.51
CA GLU A 205 6.09 -1.97 -8.17
C GLU A 205 7.49 -1.37 -8.04
N ASN A 206 7.73 -0.16 -8.55
CA ASN A 206 8.99 0.55 -8.44
C ASN A 206 9.01 1.57 -7.28
N GLY A 207 7.85 1.90 -6.71
CA GLY A 207 7.68 2.91 -5.66
C GLY A 207 7.88 2.38 -4.23
N PRO A 208 7.65 3.21 -3.19
CA PRO A 208 7.42 2.72 -1.84
C PRO A 208 6.06 2.00 -1.78
N GLY A 209 6.04 0.86 -1.10
CA GLY A 209 4.83 0.06 -0.94
C GLY A 209 4.42 -0.82 -2.12
N ARG A 210 5.34 -1.02 -3.07
CA ARG A 210 5.34 -2.02 -4.15
C ARG A 210 4.34 -3.15 -3.99
N GLY A 211 3.33 -3.17 -4.85
CA GLY A 211 2.33 -4.23 -4.93
C GLY A 211 1.39 -4.32 -3.73
N ASN A 212 1.54 -3.47 -2.70
CA ASN A 212 0.61 -3.50 -1.58
C ASN A 212 -0.73 -2.87 -1.98
N PRO A 213 -1.85 -3.50 -1.59
CA PRO A 213 -3.17 -2.97 -1.91
C PRO A 213 -3.48 -1.66 -1.19
N VAL A 214 -3.90 -0.63 -1.93
CA VAL A 214 -4.17 0.70 -1.38
C VAL A 214 -5.28 0.65 -0.31
N LYS A 215 -6.38 -0.08 -0.59
CA LYS A 215 -7.52 -0.24 0.32
C LYS A 215 -7.14 -0.92 1.65
N ARG A 216 -6.03 -1.68 1.70
CA ARG A 216 -5.51 -2.29 2.93
C ARG A 216 -4.47 -1.41 3.60
N SER A 217 -3.56 -0.83 2.82
CA SER A 217 -2.43 -0.05 3.32
C SER A 217 -2.82 1.28 3.96
N LEU A 218 -3.75 2.05 3.36
CA LEU A 218 -4.11 3.35 3.92
C LEU A 218 -4.81 3.24 5.30
N PRO A 219 -5.80 2.33 5.49
CA PRO A 219 -6.35 2.09 6.83
C PRO A 219 -5.32 1.59 7.82
N TRP A 220 -4.37 0.74 7.39
CA TRP A 220 -3.30 0.25 8.25
C TRP A 220 -2.42 1.39 8.80
N VAL A 221 -2.02 2.34 7.95
CA VAL A 221 -1.27 3.53 8.38
C VAL A 221 -2.13 4.42 9.27
N ARG A 222 -3.36 4.73 8.87
CA ARG A 222 -4.28 5.59 9.64
C ARG A 222 -4.51 5.02 11.04
N ASN A 223 -4.73 3.72 11.16
CA ASN A 223 -4.92 3.04 12.43
C ASN A 223 -3.65 3.07 13.27
N ALA A 224 -2.45 2.95 12.66
CA ALA A 224 -1.20 3.13 13.40
C ALA A 224 -1.05 4.54 13.98
N VAL A 225 -1.40 5.59 13.22
CA VAL A 225 -1.41 6.98 13.73
C VAL A 225 -2.42 7.13 14.87
N ARG A 226 -3.66 6.68 14.69
CA ARG A 226 -4.72 6.81 15.71
C ARG A 226 -4.43 5.98 16.97
N ASP A 227 -4.19 4.68 16.81
CA ASP A 227 -4.21 3.70 17.89
C ASP A 227 -2.86 3.56 18.59
N ARG A 228 -1.76 3.99 17.95
CA ARG A 228 -0.41 3.90 18.54
C ARG A 228 0.20 5.26 18.84
N VAL A 229 0.03 6.24 17.94
CA VAL A 229 0.63 7.58 18.16
C VAL A 229 -0.29 8.44 19.02
N LEU A 230 -1.49 8.75 18.54
CA LEU A 230 -2.42 9.64 19.26
C LEU A 230 -2.82 9.06 20.62
N ALA A 231 -3.16 7.77 20.68
CA ALA A 231 -3.52 7.12 21.94
C ALA A 231 -2.45 7.24 23.04
N ARG A 232 -1.16 7.25 22.67
CA ARG A 232 -0.05 7.34 23.63
C ARG A 232 0.38 8.77 23.95
N LEU A 233 0.11 9.72 23.05
CA LEU A 233 0.50 11.11 23.21
C LEU A 233 -0.62 12.02 23.72
N ALA A 234 -1.88 11.57 23.65
CA ALA A 234 -3.03 12.30 24.17
C ALA A 234 -2.89 12.76 25.63
N PRO A 235 -2.29 11.99 26.57
CA PRO A 235 -2.08 12.45 27.95
C PRO A 235 -1.19 13.68 28.11
N PHE A 236 -0.45 14.09 27.07
CA PHE A 236 0.44 15.25 27.11
C PHE A 236 -0.14 16.50 26.44
N LEU A 237 -1.41 16.46 25.99
CA LEU A 237 -2.09 17.55 25.27
C LEU A 237 -3.00 18.40 26.18
N SER A 238 -2.88 18.25 27.50
CA SER A 238 -3.71 18.90 28.53
C SER A 238 -3.05 20.12 29.15
#